data_AF-A0A6V7I1G7-F1
#
_entry.id   AF-A0A6V7I1G7-F1
#
_cell.length_a   1.000
_cell.length_b   1.000
_cell.length_c   1.000
_cell.angle_alpha   90.00
_cell.angle_beta   90.00
_cell.angle_gamma   90.00
#
_symmetry.space_group_name_H-M   'P 1'
#
loop_
_entity.id
_entity.type
_entity.pdbx_description
1 polymer ?
#
loop_
_entity_poly.entity_id
_entity_poly.type
_entity_poly.pdbx_seq_one_letter_code
_entity_poly.pdbx_strand_id
1 'polypeptide(L)' 'WVKFGNVQTITFLGKEIIAIASGLHIIFINLNTKEERVEKFDSRERGEGVCCLAGHP' A
#
# COMPACT_ATOMS: atom_id res chain seq x y z
N TRP A 1 -8.03 1.46 -12.88
CA TRP A 1 -6.60 1.24 -13.16
C TRP A 1 -5.79 2.37 -12.53
N VAL A 2 -4.87 2.04 -11.63
CA VAL A 2 -3.99 3.01 -10.95
C VAL A 2 -2.56 2.72 -11.40
N LYS A 3 -1.82 3.74 -11.83
CA LYS A 3 -0.39 3.62 -12.14
C LYS A 3 0.39 4.15 -10.95
N PHE A 4 1.04 3.24 -10.22
CA PHE A 4 2.01 3.60 -9.19
C PHE A 4 3.27 4.08 -9.91
N GLY A 5 3.60 5.36 -9.73
CA GLY A 5 4.73 6.01 -10.39
C GLY A 5 6.04 5.68 -9.69
N ASN A 6 6.75 6.72 -9.24
CA ASN A 6 7.91 6.52 -8.38
C ASN A 6 7.46 6.07 -6.98
N VAL A 7 7.75 4.82 -6.64
CA VAL A 7 7.43 4.24 -5.33
C VAL A 7 8.65 4.38 -4.42
N GLN A 8 8.51 5.19 -3.37
CA GLN A 8 9.57 5.40 -2.39
C GLN A 8 9.33 4.65 -1.07
N THR A 9 8.10 4.20 -0.85
CA THR A 9 7.69 3.59 0.43
C THR A 9 7.11 2.20 0.17
N ILE A 10 7.86 1.19 0.60
CA ILE A 10 7.47 -0.22 0.57
C ILE A 10 7.76 -0.83 1.95
N THR A 11 6.86 -1.70 2.44
CA THR A 11 7.09 -2.46 3.67
C THR A 11 6.53 -3.87 3.55
N PHE A 12 7.09 -4.80 4.31
CA PHE A 12 6.43 -6.07 4.60
C PHE A 12 5.40 -5.86 5.72
N LEU A 13 4.22 -6.47 5.58
CA LEU A 13 3.17 -6.50 6.62
C LEU A 13 2.96 -7.90 7.21
N GLY A 14 3.76 -8.85 6.75
CA GLY A 14 3.76 -10.25 7.12
C GLY A 14 4.73 -10.98 6.20
N LYS A 15 4.91 -12.28 6.42
CA LYS A 15 5.86 -13.08 5.62
C LYS A 15 5.59 -13.03 4.12
N GLU A 16 4.33 -12.85 3.72
CA GLU A 16 3.88 -13.06 2.34
C GLU A 16 3.17 -11.84 1.76
N ILE A 17 3.02 -10.76 2.55
CA ILE A 17 2.32 -9.54 2.13
C ILE A 17 3.31 -8.39 2.10
N ILE A 18 3.41 -7.74 0.94
CA ILE A 18 4.04 -6.41 0.81
C ILE A 18 2.97 -5.34 0.64
N ALA A 19 3.24 -4.16 1.20
CA ALA A 19 2.46 -2.96 0.96
C ALA A 19 3.34 -1.90 0.32
N ILE A 20 2.80 -1.26 -0.71
CA ILE A 20 3.44 -0.20 -1.48
C ILE A 20 2.53 1.02 -1.44
N ALA A 21 3.07 2.17 -1.02
CA ALA A 21 2.35 3.43 -0.98
C ALA A 21 2.79 4.36 -2.12
N SER A 22 1.83 5.04 -2.74
CA SER A 22 2.07 6.11 -3.71
C SER A 22 0.93 7.12 -3.70
N GLY A 23 1.22 8.35 -3.25
CA GLY A 23 0.23 9.42 -3.16
C GLY A 23 -0.92 9.05 -2.21
N LEU A 24 -2.12 8.86 -2.76
CA LEU A 24 -3.31 8.51 -2.00
C LEU A 24 -3.64 7.01 -2.00
N HIS A 25 -2.79 6.18 -2.61
CA HIS A 25 -3.08 4.76 -2.78
C HIS A 25 -2.06 3.89 -2.04
N ILE A 26 -2.56 2.78 -1.51
CA ILE A 26 -1.74 1.65 -1.05
C ILE A 26 -2.15 0.44 -1.88
N ILE A 27 -1.17 -0.27 -2.45
CA ILE A 27 -1.38 -1.60 -3.00
C ILE A 27 -0.77 -2.63 -2.06
N PHE A 28 -1.58 -3.64 -1.74
CA PHE A 28 -1.19 -4.83 -1.01
C PHE A 28 -1.04 -5.97 -2.01
N ILE A 29 0.09 -6.66 -1.98
CA ILE A 29 0.37 -7.77 -2.88
C ILE A 29 0.70 -8.99 -2.03
N ASN A 30 -0.07 -10.06 -2.24
CA ASN A 30 0.29 -11.37 -1.71
C ASN A 30 1.30 -12.04 -2.65
N LEU A 31 2.52 -12.26 -2.16
CA LEU A 31 3.61 -12.81 -2.94
C LEU A 31 3.40 -14.27 -3.34
N ASN A 32 2.58 -15.01 -2.60
CA ASN A 32 2.24 -16.41 -2.87
C ASN A 32 1.10 -16.53 -3.88
N THR A 33 -0.03 -15.89 -3.63
CA THR A 33 -1.23 -16.02 -4.47
C THR A 33 -1.21 -15.09 -5.68
N LYS A 34 -0.35 -14.08 -5.68
CA LYS A 34 -0.32 -12.96 -6.65
C LYS A 34 -1.59 -12.11 -6.62
N GLU A 35 -2.41 -12.24 -5.59
CA GLU A 35 -3.56 -11.37 -5.39
C GLU A 35 -3.12 -9.96 -5.04
N GLU A 36 -3.79 -8.99 -5.66
CA GLU A 36 -3.56 -7.57 -5.45
C GLU A 36 -4.82 -6.91 -4.90
N ARG A 37 -4.64 -6.07 -3.88
CA ARG A 37 -5.71 -5.23 -3.33
C ARG A 37 -5.23 -3.79 -3.29
N VAL A 38 -5.98 -2.89 -3.93
CA VAL A 38 -5.70 -1.46 -3.90
C VAL A 38 -6.67 -0.77 -2.97
N GLU A 39 -6.15 0.06 -2.07
CA GLU A 39 -6.93 0.94 -1.21
C GLU A 39 -6.59 2.40 -1.46
N LYS A 40 -7.60 3.26 -1.27
CA LYS A 40 -7.49 4.70 -1.42
C LYS A 40 -7.77 5.40 -0.09
N PHE A 41 -6.95 6.39 0.21
CA PHE A 41 -6.99 7.23 1.41
C PHE A 41 -7.19 8.68 0.96
N ASP A 42 -8.44 9.04 0.67
CA ASP A 42 -8.86 10.35 0.18
C ASP A 42 -10.09 10.88 0.95
N SER A 43 -10.22 10.50 2.22
CA SER A 43 -11.36 10.88 3.05
C SER A 43 -10.93 11.39 4.41
N ARG A 44 -11.80 12.20 5.03
CA ARG A 44 -11.54 12.79 6.35
C ARG A 44 -11.31 11.75 7.46
N GLU A 45 -11.93 10.58 7.35
CA GLU A 45 -11.80 9.50 8.33
C GLU A 45 -10.52 8.69 8.13
N ARG A 46 -10.06 8.54 6.89
CA ARG A 46 -8.90 7.70 6.54
C ARG A 46 -7.61 8.49 6.39
N GLY A 47 -7.71 9.80 6.17
CA GLY A 47 -6.60 10.69 5.84
C GLY A 47 -6.56 11.03 4.35
N GLU A 48 -5.84 12.11 4.02
CA GLU A 48 -5.63 12.60 2.67
C GLU A 48 -4.23 12.24 2.18
N GLY A 49 -3.99 10.93 2.09
CA GLY A 49 -2.76 10.39 1.53
C GLY A 49 -1.91 9.57 2.47
N VAL A 50 -0.82 9.06 1.91
CA VAL A 50 0.06 8.11 2.57
C VAL A 50 1.49 8.59 2.44
N CYS A 51 2.08 9.01 3.56
CA CYS A 51 3.47 9.45 3.62
C CYS A 51 4.42 8.36 4.13
N CYS A 52 3.93 7.45 4.97
CA CYS A 52 4.72 6.36 5.56
C CYS A 52 3.92 5.05 5.62
N LEU A 53 4.65 3.94 5.68
CA LEU A 53 4.10 2.61 5.96
C LEU A 53 4.87 2.02 7.13
N ALA A 54 4.14 1.42 8.07
CA ALA A 54 4.71 0.67 9.18
C ALA A 54 3.95 -0.66 9.30
N GLY A 55 4.67 -1.77 9.20
CA GLY A 55 4.16 -3.10 9.51
C GLY A 55 4.42 -3.45 10.96
N HIS A 56 3.43 -3.99 11.65
CA HIS A 56 3.66 -4.68 12.92
C HIS A 56 4.04 -6.14 12.63
N PRO A 57 4.97 -6.74 13.40
CA PRO A 57 5.33 -8.16 13.27
C PRO A 57 4.15 -9.11 13.43
#